data_AF-A0A1I2XQH0-F1
#
_entry.id   AF-A0A1I2XQH0-F1
#
_cell.length_a   1.000
_cell.length_b   1.000
_cell.length_c   1.000
_cell.angle_alpha   90.00
_cell.angle_beta   90.00
_cell.angle_gamma   90.00
#
_symmetry.space_group_name_H-M   'P 1'
#
loop_
_entity.id
_entity.type
_entity.pdbx_description
1 polymer ?
#
loop_
_entity_poly.entity_id
_entity_poly.type
_entity_poly.pdbx_seq_one_letter_code
_entity_poly.pdbx_strand_id
1 'polypeptide(L)'
;MNKLTYLPQAANKCLKVEADTPEELFLGTLQGMANLLKEGSCGGDIPSQLIHKISICSADFTSLLMDFLCQTLNLSQSYSAVFCKLSIDQLETTSIDGCLYGHYVEEFIHEIKSIESPEGTVQQPETGTWETALVFGI
;
A
#
# COMPACT_ATOMS: atom_id res chain seq x y z
N MET A 1 2.59 10.78 10.89
CA MET A 1 2.41 9.42 11.45
C MET A 1 1.26 8.74 10.72
N ASN A 2 1.31 7.42 10.53
CA ASN A 2 0.17 6.65 10.00
C ASN A 2 -0.41 5.69 11.04
N LYS A 3 -1.67 5.32 10.86
CA LYS A 3 -2.41 4.38 11.71
C LYS A 3 -3.19 3.40 10.86
N LEU A 4 -3.00 2.10 11.12
CA LEU A 4 -3.63 1.00 10.41
C LEU A 4 -4.71 0.35 11.29
N THR A 5 -5.90 0.15 10.74
CA THR A 5 -7.00 -0.56 11.42
C THR A 5 -7.55 -1.65 10.50
N TYR A 6 -7.53 -2.91 10.96
CA TYR A 6 -8.12 -4.04 10.24
C TYR A 6 -9.53 -4.32 10.75
N LEU A 7 -10.53 -4.35 9.86
CA LEU A 7 -11.93 -4.59 10.22
C LEU A 7 -12.33 -6.06 10.00
N PRO A 8 -13.06 -6.70 10.94
CA PRO A 8 -13.48 -8.08 10.82
C PRO A 8 -14.67 -8.21 9.84
N GLN A 9 -14.40 -8.55 8.58
CA GLN A 9 -15.40 -9.06 7.64
C GLN A 9 -14.99 -10.46 7.15
N ALA A 10 -15.97 -11.36 7.02
CA ALA A 10 -15.78 -12.81 7.04
C ALA A 10 -15.29 -13.45 5.72
N ALA A 11 -14.74 -12.68 4.79
CA ALA A 11 -14.12 -13.22 3.57
C ALA A 11 -13.04 -12.28 3.02
N ASN A 12 -13.33 -10.98 2.99
CA ASN A 12 -12.39 -9.95 2.55
C ASN A 12 -11.73 -9.27 3.75
N LYS A 13 -10.48 -8.82 3.60
CA LYS A 13 -9.78 -8.04 4.63
C LYS A 13 -9.99 -6.56 4.33
N CYS A 14 -10.60 -5.85 5.27
CA CYS A 14 -10.74 -4.41 5.16
C CYS A 14 -9.65 -3.71 5.99
N LEU A 15 -8.96 -2.76 5.35
CA LEU A 15 -7.90 -1.95 5.91
C LEU A 15 -8.32 -0.48 5.86
N LYS A 16 -8.37 0.16 7.02
CA LYS A 16 -8.44 1.61 7.13
C LYS A 16 -7.05 2.17 7.41
N VAL A 17 -6.65 3.20 6.68
CA VAL A 17 -5.41 3.94 6.89
C VAL A 17 -5.73 5.41 7.13
N GLU A 18 -5.22 5.94 8.24
CA GLU A 18 -5.24 7.36 8.59
C GLU A 18 -3.80 7.87 8.63
N ALA A 19 -3.50 9.02 8.04
CA ALA A 19 -2.14 9.55 7.90
C ALA A 19 -2.09 11.09 7.93
N ASP A 20 -1.01 11.68 8.44
CA ASP A 20 -0.90 13.15 8.51
C ASP A 20 -0.58 13.76 7.14
N THR A 21 0.11 13.01 6.27
CA THR A 21 0.52 13.45 4.92
C THR A 21 0.11 12.43 3.84
N PRO A 22 0.01 12.85 2.57
CA PRO A 22 -0.31 11.91 1.50
C PRO A 22 0.79 10.84 1.33
N GLU A 23 2.07 11.18 1.52
CA GLU A 23 3.19 10.22 1.48
C GLU A 23 3.01 9.12 2.53
N GLU A 24 2.60 9.51 3.73
CA GLU A 24 2.35 8.57 4.83
C GLU A 24 1.12 7.70 4.59
N LEU A 25 0.13 8.19 3.83
CA LEU A 25 -1.01 7.40 3.39
C LEU A 25 -0.54 6.28 2.44
N PHE A 26 0.28 6.60 1.45
CA PHE A 26 0.88 5.62 0.53
C PHE A 26 1.76 4.59 1.27
N LEU A 27 2.59 5.06 2.21
CA LEU A 27 3.39 4.17 3.04
C LEU A 27 2.53 3.28 3.93
N GLY A 28 1.45 3.82 4.50
CA GLY A 28 0.54 3.07 5.37
C GLY A 28 -0.24 2.00 4.64
N THR A 29 -0.76 2.29 3.44
CA THR A 29 -1.44 1.30 2.61
C THR A 29 -0.48 0.23 2.11
N LEU A 30 0.76 0.59 1.75
CA LEU A 30 1.84 -0.35 1.42
C LEU A 30 2.11 -1.31 2.59
N GLN A 31 2.34 -0.78 3.79
CA GLN A 31 2.60 -1.58 4.99
C GLN A 31 1.40 -2.45 5.36
N GLY A 32 0.19 -1.93 5.21
CA GLY A 32 -1.04 -2.67 5.45
C GLY A 32 -1.16 -3.87 4.51
N MET A 33 -0.91 -3.69 3.21
CA MET A 33 -0.90 -4.75 2.21
C MET A 33 0.24 -5.75 2.46
N ALA A 34 1.43 -5.28 2.80
CA ALA A 34 2.57 -6.12 3.11
C ALA A 34 2.31 -7.05 4.30
N ASN A 35 1.66 -6.55 5.35
CA ASN A 35 1.24 -7.37 6.49
C ASN A 35 0.16 -8.41 6.12
N LEU A 36 -0.73 -8.09 5.17
CA LEU A 36 -1.68 -9.08 4.65
C LEU A 36 -0.96 -10.18 3.86
N LEU A 37 0.02 -9.82 3.03
CA LEU A 37 0.82 -10.79 2.27
C LEU A 37 1.68 -11.65 3.21
N LYS A 38 2.35 -11.06 4.19
CA LYS A 38 3.20 -11.75 5.16
C LYS A 38 3.32 -10.91 6.43
N GLU A 39 2.62 -11.33 7.48
CA GLU A 39 2.68 -10.66 8.78
C GLU A 39 4.12 -10.62 9.32
N GLY A 40 4.53 -9.47 9.85
CA GLY A 40 5.88 -9.29 10.44
C GLY A 40 7.01 -9.11 9.43
N SER A 41 6.73 -9.19 8.12
CA SER A 41 7.74 -8.98 7.06
C SER A 41 8.34 -7.57 7.04
N CYS A 42 7.59 -6.58 7.52
CA CYS A 42 8.05 -5.19 7.54
C CYS A 42 8.64 -4.73 8.88
N GLY A 43 8.83 -5.64 9.84
CA GLY A 43 9.41 -5.35 11.14
C GLY A 43 10.91 -5.63 11.24
N GLY A 44 11.63 -4.80 12.02
CA GLY A 44 13.05 -5.01 12.35
C GLY A 44 14.05 -4.57 11.28
N ASP A 45 15.32 -4.96 11.47
CA ASP A 45 16.45 -4.65 10.58
C ASP A 45 16.54 -5.63 9.39
N ILE A 46 15.41 -6.00 8.78
CA ILE A 46 15.41 -6.84 7.58
C ILE A 46 16.01 -6.01 6.44
N PRO A 47 17.19 -6.36 5.92
CA PRO A 47 17.81 -5.59 4.85
C PRO A 47 16.98 -5.74 3.58
N SER A 48 16.74 -4.63 2.90
CA SER A 48 16.10 -4.65 1.59
C SER A 48 17.01 -5.35 0.59
N GLN A 49 16.52 -6.44 0.00
CA GLN A 49 17.23 -7.23 -1.00
C GLN A 49 16.81 -6.84 -2.41
N LEU A 50 15.65 -6.20 -2.54
CA LEU A 50 15.05 -5.79 -3.79
C LEU A 50 14.69 -4.31 -3.74
N ILE A 51 15.10 -3.58 -4.77
CA ILE A 51 14.74 -2.18 -4.99
C ILE A 51 14.07 -2.11 -6.36
N HIS A 52 12.86 -1.56 -6.43
CA HIS A 52 12.15 -1.37 -7.67
C HIS A 52 11.76 0.09 -7.83
N LYS A 53 12.16 0.71 -8.96
CA LYS A 53 11.71 2.06 -9.30
C LYS A 53 10.24 2.02 -9.72
N ILE A 54 9.49 3.03 -9.33
CA ILE A 54 8.11 3.24 -9.75
C ILE A 54 7.98 4.65 -10.33
N SER A 55 7.13 4.75 -11.34
CA SER A 55 6.73 6.00 -11.98
C SER A 55 5.32 5.74 -12.50
N ILE A 56 4.32 6.32 -11.84
CA ILE A 56 2.90 6.04 -12.07
C ILE A 56 2.19 7.36 -12.30
N CYS A 57 1.31 7.39 -13.29
CA CYS A 57 0.41 8.50 -13.56
C CYS A 57 -1.02 7.99 -13.68
N SER A 58 -1.97 8.71 -13.09
CA SER A 58 -3.38 8.33 -13.01
C SER A 58 -4.30 9.56 -13.14
N ALA A 59 -5.60 9.33 -13.26
CA ALA A 59 -6.58 10.41 -13.49
C ALA A 59 -6.77 11.35 -12.28
N ASP A 60 -6.66 10.81 -11.06
CA ASP A 60 -6.81 11.53 -9.80
C ASP A 60 -6.04 10.81 -8.68
N PHE A 61 -6.05 11.40 -7.47
CA PHE A 61 -5.28 10.90 -6.34
C PHE A 61 -5.74 9.53 -5.84
N THR A 62 -7.05 9.26 -5.87
CA THR A 62 -7.58 7.95 -5.49
C THR A 62 -7.13 6.89 -6.48
N SER A 63 -7.24 7.17 -7.78
CA SER A 63 -6.79 6.29 -8.85
C SER A 63 -5.28 6.06 -8.76
N LEU A 64 -4.50 7.09 -8.43
CA LEU A 64 -3.06 7.00 -8.22
C LEU A 64 -2.69 6.02 -7.10
N LEU A 65 -3.39 6.11 -5.96
CA LEU A 65 -3.20 5.19 -4.84
C LEU A 65 -3.56 3.76 -5.24
N MET A 66 -4.67 3.57 -5.96
CA MET A 66 -5.09 2.25 -6.43
C MET A 66 -4.09 1.64 -7.43
N ASP A 67 -3.64 2.42 -8.41
CA ASP A 67 -2.66 1.99 -9.40
C ASP A 67 -1.32 1.65 -8.74
N PHE A 68 -0.89 2.43 -7.75
CA PHE A 68 0.28 2.14 -6.93
C PHE A 68 0.19 0.81 -6.20
N LEU A 69 -0.94 0.52 -5.54
CA LEU A 69 -1.14 -0.74 -4.81
C LEU A 69 -1.22 -1.93 -5.77
N CYS A 70 -1.94 -1.78 -6.89
CA CYS A 70 -2.03 -2.80 -7.92
C CYS A 70 -0.66 -3.11 -8.53
N GLN A 71 0.14 -2.09 -8.87
CA GLN A 71 1.49 -2.29 -9.38
C GLN A 71 2.39 -2.98 -8.34
N THR A 72 2.33 -2.54 -7.07
CA THR A 72 3.10 -3.15 -5.99
C THR A 72 2.71 -4.61 -5.74
N LEU A 73 1.42 -4.94 -5.79
CA LEU A 73 0.94 -6.32 -5.69
C LEU A 73 1.45 -7.19 -6.83
N ASN A 74 1.36 -6.68 -8.08
CA ASN A 74 1.89 -7.37 -9.25
C ASN A 74 3.40 -7.65 -9.13
N LEU A 75 4.17 -6.67 -8.64
CA LEU A 75 5.61 -6.85 -8.36
C LEU A 75 5.83 -7.90 -7.28
N SER A 76 5.04 -7.86 -6.19
CA SER A 76 5.14 -8.81 -5.09
C SER A 76 4.94 -10.24 -5.58
N GLN A 77 3.88 -10.47 -6.38
CA GLN A 77 3.57 -11.77 -6.98
C GLN A 77 4.63 -12.23 -7.99
N SER A 78 5.14 -11.32 -8.82
CA SER A 78 6.13 -11.63 -9.86
C SER A 78 7.48 -12.03 -9.29
N TYR A 79 7.87 -11.42 -8.16
CA TYR A 79 9.18 -11.64 -7.55
C TYR A 79 9.15 -12.50 -6.30
N SER A 80 7.98 -12.98 -5.87
CA SER A 80 7.79 -13.61 -4.55
C SER A 80 8.44 -12.77 -3.45
N ALA A 81 8.08 -11.49 -3.40
CA ALA A 81 8.68 -10.50 -2.52
C ALA A 81 7.62 -9.67 -1.81
N VAL A 82 7.99 -9.09 -0.66
CA VAL A 82 7.15 -8.14 0.06
C VAL A 82 7.87 -6.80 0.13
N PHE A 83 7.20 -5.74 -0.32
CA PHE A 83 7.70 -4.37 -0.28
C PHE A 83 7.20 -3.66 0.97
N CYS A 84 8.12 -3.13 1.75
CA CYS A 84 7.86 -2.62 3.10
C CYS A 84 8.22 -1.14 3.29
N LYS A 85 9.01 -0.59 2.38
CA LYS A 85 9.40 0.82 2.42
C LYS A 85 9.21 1.44 1.05
N LEU A 86 8.89 2.73 1.08
CA LEU A 86 8.72 3.57 -0.09
C LEU A 86 9.58 4.82 0.13
N SER A 87 10.47 5.11 -0.81
CA SER A 87 11.09 6.43 -0.95
C SER A 87 10.38 7.14 -2.08
N ILE A 88 9.79 8.29 -1.78
CA ILE A 88 9.09 9.11 -2.76
C ILE A 88 10.05 10.22 -3.19
N ASP A 89 10.33 10.27 -4.48
CA ASP A 89 11.13 11.36 -5.07
C ASP A 89 10.21 12.53 -5.44
N GLN A 90 9.02 12.25 -5.97
CA GLN A 90 7.99 13.22 -6.30
C GLN A 90 6.59 12.63 -6.09
N LEU A 91 5.69 13.39 -5.48
CA LEU A 91 4.28 13.06 -5.34
C LEU A 91 3.42 14.27 -5.68
N GLU A 92 2.55 14.10 -6.66
CA GLU A 92 1.55 15.08 -7.08
C GLU A 92 0.16 14.47 -7.01
N THR A 93 -0.86 15.26 -7.35
CA THR A 93 -2.25 14.80 -7.34
C THR A 93 -2.49 13.62 -8.29
N THR A 94 -1.71 13.52 -9.37
CA THR A 94 -1.94 12.56 -10.45
C THR A 94 -0.71 11.73 -10.79
N SER A 95 0.40 11.88 -10.06
CA SER A 95 1.63 11.11 -10.31
C SER A 95 2.44 10.84 -9.05
N ILE A 96 3.16 9.72 -9.06
CA ILE A 96 4.14 9.36 -8.04
C ILE A 96 5.38 8.77 -8.71
N ASP A 97 6.55 9.26 -8.30
CA ASP A 97 7.87 8.74 -8.67
C ASP A 97 8.64 8.36 -7.41
N GLY A 98 9.34 7.23 -7.46
CA GLY A 98 10.12 6.79 -6.32
C GLY A 98 10.67 5.37 -6.41
N CYS A 99 11.00 4.81 -5.26
CA CYS A 99 11.55 3.46 -5.11
C CYS A 99 10.81 2.67 -4.03
N LEU A 100 10.37 1.47 -4.38
CA LEU A 100 9.92 0.44 -3.45
C LEU A 100 11.10 -0.40 -2.98
N TYR A 101 11.12 -0.71 -1.70
CA TYR A 101 12.15 -1.55 -1.09
C TYR A 101 11.50 -2.75 -0.43
N GLY A 102 11.98 -3.94 -0.81
CA GLY A 102 11.43 -5.20 -0.35
C GLY A 102 12.47 -6.27 -0.14
N HIS A 103 11.99 -7.44 0.24
CA HIS A 103 12.78 -8.66 0.44
C HIS A 103 11.99 -9.86 -0.07
N TYR A 104 12.69 -10.92 -0.44
CA TYR A 104 12.06 -12.14 -0.91
C TYR A 104 11.40 -12.89 0.24
N VAL A 105 10.31 -13.59 -0.06
CA VAL A 105 9.61 -14.47 0.87
C VAL A 105 9.37 -15.82 0.20
N GLU A 106 9.45 -16.90 0.99
CA GLU A 106 9.22 -18.26 0.46
C GLU A 106 7.74 -18.49 0.12
N GLU A 107 6.84 -17.92 0.92
CA GLU A 107 5.39 -18.06 0.76
C GLU A 107 4.63 -16.86 1.33
N PHE A 108 3.49 -16.53 0.71
CA PHE A 108 2.52 -15.58 1.24
C PHE A 108 1.52 -16.27 2.18
N ILE A 109 1.06 -15.56 3.21
CA ILE A 109 -0.02 -16.01 4.10
C ILE A 109 -1.36 -15.92 3.37
N HIS A 110 -1.55 -14.87 2.59
CA HIS A 110 -2.76 -14.63 1.82
C HIS A 110 -2.41 -14.33 0.36
N GLU A 111 -3.20 -14.86 -0.56
CA GLU A 111 -3.14 -14.52 -1.97
C GLU A 111 -4.15 -13.41 -2.26
N ILE A 112 -3.69 -12.17 -2.34
CA ILE A 112 -4.57 -11.04 -2.69
C ILE A 112 -4.90 -11.11 -4.18
N LYS A 113 -6.19 -11.22 -4.51
CA LYS A 113 -6.73 -11.30 -5.88
C LYS A 113 -7.27 -9.98 -6.40
N SER A 114 -7.77 -9.13 -5.51
CA SER A 114 -8.32 -7.81 -5.86
C SER A 114 -8.11 -6.81 -4.74
N ILE A 115 -8.03 -5.53 -5.13
CA ILE A 115 -7.99 -4.38 -4.23
C ILE A 115 -9.12 -3.45 -4.67
N GLU A 116 -10.02 -3.13 -3.76
CA GLU A 116 -11.17 -2.27 -4.01
C GLU A 116 -11.23 -1.14 -2.99
N SER A 117 -11.67 0.04 -3.44
CA SER A 117 -11.94 1.19 -2.57
C SER A 117 -13.45 1.49 -2.62
N PRO A 118 -14.29 0.84 -1.78
CA PRO A 118 -15.74 0.95 -1.87
C PRO A 118 -16.27 2.36 -1.62
N GLU A 119 -15.54 3.18 -0.86
CA GLU A 119 -15.88 4.59 -0.62
C GLU A 119 -15.34 5.53 -1.71
N GLY A 120 -14.62 4.99 -2.70
CA GLY A 120 -14.16 5.68 -3.91
C GLY A 120 -13.25 6.90 -3.70
N THR A 121 -12.89 7.22 -2.45
CA THR A 121 -12.33 8.54 -2.14
C THR A 121 -11.28 8.42 -1.06
N VAL A 122 -10.05 8.83 -1.38
CA VAL A 122 -9.15 9.33 -0.35
C VAL A 122 -9.73 10.64 0.16
N GLN A 123 -10.19 10.66 1.40
CA GLN A 123 -10.77 11.86 1.99
C GLN A 123 -9.68 12.72 2.63
N GLN A 124 -9.67 14.00 2.26
CA GLN A 124 -8.99 15.04 2.99
C GLN A 124 -10.07 15.88 3.70
N PRO A 125 -10.22 15.80 5.04
CA PRO A 125 -11.13 16.68 5.74
C PRO A 125 -10.61 18.11 5.66
N GLU A 126 -11.52 19.09 5.59
CA GLU A 126 -11.21 20.53 5.74
C GLU A 126 -10.46 20.88 7.05
N THR A 127 -10.24 19.89 7.94
CA THR A 127 -9.61 20.02 9.27
C THR A 127 -8.47 19.03 9.55
N GLY A 128 -7.99 18.26 8.56
CA GLY A 128 -6.76 17.47 8.69
C GLY A 128 -6.93 15.95 8.79
N THR A 129 -5.82 15.27 8.53
CA THR A 129 -5.61 13.81 8.39
C THR A 129 -6.19 13.20 7.11
N TRP A 130 -5.32 12.59 6.30
CA TRP A 130 -5.65 11.80 5.12
C TRP A 130 -6.23 10.45 5.52
N GLU A 131 -7.30 10.02 4.88
CA GLU A 131 -7.96 8.75 5.18
C GLU A 131 -8.27 7.96 3.91
N THR A 132 -8.12 6.64 3.98
CA THR A 132 -8.65 5.71 2.98
C THR A 132 -9.11 4.39 3.61
N ALA A 133 -10.08 3.76 2.99
CA ALA A 133 -10.57 2.42 3.32
C ALA A 133 -10.44 1.51 2.09
N LEU A 134 -9.74 0.40 2.27
CA LEU A 134 -9.43 -0.58 1.23
C LEU A 134 -10.00 -1.93 1.60
N VAL A 135 -10.55 -2.63 0.61
CA VAL A 135 -11.04 -4.00 0.73
C VAL A 135 -10.18 -4.89 -0.15
N PHE A 136 -9.53 -5.87 0.47
CA PHE A 136 -8.70 -6.86 -0.20
C PHE A 136 -9.49 -8.17 -0.33
N GLY A 137 -9.70 -8.59 -1.58
CA GLY A 137 -10.21 -9.92 -1.90
C GLY A 137 -9.08 -10.95 -1.82
N ILE A 138 -9.27 -12.00 -1.04
CA ILE A 138 -8.28 -13.08 -0.80
C ILE A 138 -8.84 -14.42 -1.29
#